data_AF-A0A165DGR1-F1
#
_entry.id   AF-A0A165DGR1-F1
#
_cell.length_a   1.000
_cell.length_b   1.000
_cell.length_c   1.000
_cell.angle_alpha   90.00
_cell.angle_beta   90.00
_cell.angle_gamma   90.00
#
_symmetry.space_group_name_H-M   'P 1'
#
loop_
_entity.id
_entity.type
_entity.pdbx_description
1 polymer ?
#
loop_
_entity_poly.entity_id
_entity_poly.type
_entity_poly.pdbx_seq_one_letter_code
_entity_poly.pdbx_strand_id
1 'polypeptide(L)'
;MHRKVMAERPHISLHILATLPAYQGQGAASALLHHLTAEADANSLPAYLEAAPGSVPVYEKFGFVAVDTITLPALPDRAEEWEVIMLREPEAPHGLDP
;
A
#
# COMPACT_ATOMS: atom_id res chain seq x y z
N MET A 1 -12.15 -4.15 6.20
CA MET A 1 -12.25 -3.43 4.91
C MET A 1 -11.62 -4.22 3.78
N HIS A 2 -10.41 -4.71 3.99
CA HIS A 2 -9.70 -5.68 3.15
C HIS A 2 -10.55 -6.67 2.32
N ARG A 3 -11.33 -7.56 2.96
CA ARG A 3 -12.22 -8.51 2.25
C ARG A 3 -13.28 -7.84 1.38
N LYS A 4 -13.80 -6.66 1.74
CA LYS A 4 -14.78 -5.93 0.92
C LYS A 4 -14.15 -5.46 -0.40
N VAL A 5 -12.88 -5.07 -0.36
CA VAL A 5 -12.17 -4.49 -1.51
C VAL A 5 -11.52 -5.58 -2.37
N MET A 6 -10.86 -6.54 -1.75
CA MET A 6 -10.16 -7.62 -2.47
C MET A 6 -11.02 -8.85 -2.72
N ALA A 7 -12.14 -9.01 -2.02
CA ALA A 7 -12.93 -10.24 -2.01
C ALA A 7 -12.03 -11.46 -1.77
N GLU A 8 -12.02 -12.41 -2.70
CA GLU A 8 -11.17 -13.61 -2.69
C GLU A 8 -10.04 -13.52 -3.75
N ARG A 9 -9.79 -12.34 -4.33
CA ARG A 9 -8.69 -12.16 -5.29
C ARG A 9 -7.35 -12.42 -4.57
N PRO A 10 -6.47 -13.32 -5.06
CA PRO A 10 -5.11 -13.41 -4.56
C PRO A 10 -4.39 -12.07 -4.73
N HIS A 11 -3.63 -11.65 -3.72
CA HIS A 11 -2.95 -10.35 -3.72
C HIS A 11 -1.87 -10.30 -2.64
N ILE A 12 -0.96 -9.33 -2.75
CA ILE A 12 -0.03 -8.96 -1.69
C ILE A 12 -0.67 -7.89 -0.81
N SER A 13 -0.64 -8.08 0.50
CA SER A 13 -1.11 -7.09 1.47
C SER A 13 0.08 -6.51 2.24
N LEU A 14 0.29 -5.20 2.13
CA LEU A 14 1.26 -4.51 2.97
C LEU A 14 0.61 -4.20 4.32
N HIS A 15 0.93 -5.00 5.32
CA HIS A 15 0.33 -4.84 6.65
C HIS A 15 0.97 -3.70 7.45
N ILE A 16 2.30 -3.64 7.50
CA ILE A 16 3.03 -2.61 8.25
C ILE A 16 4.29 -2.21 7.47
N LEU A 17 4.51 -0.91 7.32
CA LEU A 17 5.77 -0.33 6.87
C LEU A 17 6.16 0.81 7.80
N ALA A 18 7.33 0.70 8.41
CA ALA A 18 7.82 1.69 9.35
C ALA A 18 9.31 1.94 9.17
N THR A 19 9.74 3.17 9.45
CA THR A 19 11.15 3.54 9.52
C THR A 19 11.35 4.33 10.81
N LEU A 20 12.33 3.91 11.60
CA LEU A 20 12.72 4.61 12.83
C LEU A 20 13.01 6.09 12.52
N PRO A 21 12.57 7.05 13.37
CA PRO A 21 12.71 8.49 13.08
C PRO A 21 14.13 8.92 12.69
N ALA A 22 15.15 8.39 13.37
CA ALA A 22 16.56 8.70 13.10
C ALA A 22 17.07 8.27 11.71
N TYR A 23 16.31 7.42 10.99
CA TYR A 23 16.68 6.84 9.70
C TYR A 23 15.69 7.21 8.58
N GLN A 24 14.76 8.13 8.84
CA GLN A 24 13.81 8.60 7.82
C GLN A 24 14.53 9.46 6.75
N GLY A 25 13.95 9.52 5.56
CA GLY A 25 14.52 10.28 4.43
C GLY A 25 15.73 9.63 3.74
N GLN A 26 16.11 8.41 4.14
CA GLN A 26 17.28 7.70 3.60
C GLN A 26 16.91 6.57 2.62
N GLY A 27 15.65 6.48 2.19
CA GLY A 27 15.21 5.54 1.15
C GLY A 27 14.86 4.12 1.61
N ALA A 28 14.88 3.81 2.91
CA ALA A 28 14.54 2.48 3.43
C ALA A 28 13.14 2.01 3.01
N ALA A 29 12.12 2.86 3.20
CA ALA A 29 10.75 2.58 2.77
C ALA A 29 10.65 2.36 1.25
N SER A 30 11.34 3.19 0.46
CA SER A 30 11.36 3.08 -0.99
C SER A 30 11.96 1.76 -1.47
N ALA A 31 13.06 1.31 -0.85
CA ALA A 31 13.70 0.04 -1.19
C ALA A 31 12.75 -1.16 -0.94
N LEU A 32 12.03 -1.15 0.19
CA LEU A 32 11.05 -2.18 0.50
C LEU A 32 9.83 -2.14 -0.44
N LEU A 33 9.35 -0.94 -0.78
CA LEU A 33 8.23 -0.78 -1.70
C LEU A 33 8.57 -1.23 -3.12
N HIS A 34 9.78 -0.93 -3.62
CA HIS A 34 10.25 -1.45 -4.92
C HIS A 34 10.28 -2.97 -4.94
N HIS A 35 10.77 -3.61 -3.88
CA HIS A 35 10.78 -5.06 -3.79
C HIS A 35 9.37 -5.64 -3.79
N LEU A 36 8.47 -5.06 -2.97
CA LEU A 36 7.08 -5.48 -2.88
C LEU A 36 6.34 -5.36 -4.22
N THR A 37 6.47 -4.22 -4.92
CA THR A 37 5.81 -4.04 -6.21
C THR A 37 6.39 -4.94 -7.29
N ALA A 38 7.71 -5.15 -7.30
CA ALA A 38 8.34 -6.09 -8.22
C ALA A 38 7.87 -7.54 -8.00
N GLU A 39 7.69 -7.95 -6.74
CA GLU A 39 7.12 -9.26 -6.40
C GLU A 39 5.66 -9.37 -6.84
N ALA A 40 4.87 -8.31 -6.64
CA ALA A 40 3.49 -8.23 -7.09
C ALA A 40 3.40 -8.41 -8.62
N ASP A 41 4.23 -7.67 -9.37
CA ASP A 41 4.30 -7.73 -10.83
C ASP A 41 4.73 -9.11 -11.34
N ALA A 42 5.79 -9.68 -10.76
CA ALA A 42 6.32 -10.99 -11.16
C ALA A 42 5.31 -12.13 -10.97
N ASN A 43 4.40 -12.00 -10.01
CA ASN A 43 3.36 -13.00 -9.73
C ASN A 43 1.99 -12.63 -10.32
N SER A 44 1.89 -11.53 -11.08
CA SER A 44 0.62 -10.99 -11.59
C SER A 44 -0.43 -10.80 -10.48
N LEU A 45 0.02 -10.32 -9.33
CA LEU A 45 -0.80 -10.09 -8.14
C LEU A 45 -1.03 -8.60 -7.93
N PRO A 46 -2.26 -8.16 -7.61
CA PRO A 46 -2.49 -6.82 -7.08
C PRO A 46 -1.81 -6.65 -5.73
N ALA A 47 -1.56 -5.40 -5.34
CA ALA A 47 -1.14 -5.02 -3.99
C ALA A 47 -2.18 -4.14 -3.31
N TYR A 48 -2.43 -4.41 -2.03
CA TYR A 48 -3.41 -3.71 -1.19
C TYR A 48 -2.72 -3.12 0.05
N LEU A 49 -3.12 -1.89 0.43
CA LEU A 49 -2.74 -1.29 1.71
C LEU A 49 -3.81 -0.34 2.25
N GLU A 50 -3.71 -0.06 3.55
CA GLU A 50 -4.45 0.98 4.25
C GLU A 50 -3.43 2.03 4.72
N ALA A 51 -3.63 3.30 4.34
CA ALA A 51 -2.67 4.37 4.55
C ALA A 51 -3.29 5.49 5.41
N ALA A 52 -2.53 5.96 6.39
CA ALA A 52 -2.81 7.25 6.99
C ALA A 52 -2.76 8.35 5.90
N PRO A 53 -3.61 9.40 5.96
CA PRO A 53 -3.74 10.39 4.89
C PRO A 53 -2.41 11.07 4.52
N GLY A 54 -1.56 11.34 5.51
CA GLY A 54 -0.24 11.94 5.29
C GLY A 54 0.78 11.03 4.58
N SER A 55 0.51 9.72 4.52
CA SER A 55 1.39 8.74 3.87
C SER A 55 0.99 8.41 2.44
N VAL A 56 -0.21 8.82 1.99
CA VAL A 56 -0.72 8.58 0.62
C VAL A 56 0.29 8.97 -0.47
N PRO A 57 0.93 10.16 -0.43
CA PRO A 57 1.87 10.55 -1.49
C PRO A 57 3.14 9.69 -1.56
N VAL A 58 3.43 8.89 -0.53
CA VAL A 58 4.52 7.90 -0.59
C VAL A 58 4.11 6.77 -1.51
N TYR A 59 2.91 6.21 -1.34
CA TYR A 59 2.43 5.05 -2.07
C TYR A 59 2.02 5.36 -3.51
N GLU A 60 1.50 6.56 -3.78
CA GLU A 60 1.17 7.00 -5.15
C GLU A 60 2.39 6.94 -6.09
N LYS A 61 3.60 7.23 -5.57
CA LYS A 61 4.85 7.15 -6.34
C LYS A 61 5.19 5.74 -6.82
N PHE A 62 4.57 4.72 -6.22
CA PHE A 62 4.77 3.31 -6.55
C PHE A 62 3.57 2.74 -7.32
N GLY A 63 2.66 3.58 -7.83
CA GLY A 63 1.52 3.15 -8.64
C GLY A 63 0.29 2.72 -7.85
N PHE A 64 0.27 2.94 -6.53
CA PHE A 64 -0.95 2.76 -5.75
C PHE A 64 -1.93 3.90 -6.00
N VAL A 65 -3.21 3.58 -6.11
CA VAL A 65 -4.31 4.53 -6.27
C VAL A 65 -5.28 4.41 -5.11
N ALA A 66 -5.80 5.54 -4.62
CA ALA A 66 -6.84 5.55 -3.59
C ALA A 66 -8.17 5.07 -4.20
N VAL A 67 -8.84 4.15 -3.51
CA VAL A 67 -10.11 3.54 -4.00
C VAL A 67 -11.28 3.68 -3.03
N ASP A 68 -11.02 3.83 -1.74
CA ASP A 68 -12.04 4.02 -0.71
C ASP A 68 -11.38 4.64 0.54
N THR A 69 -12.18 4.98 1.54
CA THR A 69 -11.70 5.41 2.86
C THR A 69 -12.41 4.63 3.96
N ILE A 70 -11.76 4.49 5.11
CA ILE A 70 -12.38 3.91 6.31
C ILE A 70 -12.19 4.84 7.49
N THR A 71 -13.27 5.11 8.21
CA THR A 71 -13.22 5.80 9.50
C THR A 71 -12.92 4.79 10.59
N LEU A 72 -11.90 5.08 11.38
CA LEU A 72 -11.56 4.36 12.59
C LEU A 72 -12.26 5.04 13.76
N PRO A 73 -13.05 4.31 14.56
CA PRO A 73 -13.77 4.90 15.68
C PRO A 73 -12.78 5.45 16.71
N ALA A 74 -13.16 6.55 17.35
CA ALA A 74 -12.41 7.07 18.49
C ALA A 74 -12.27 6.02 19.61
N LEU A 75 -11.11 6.03 20.26
CA LEU A 75 -10.84 5.27 21.48
C LEU A 75 -10.62 6.26 22.64
N PRO A 76 -10.68 5.84 23.92
CA PRO A 76 -10.53 6.77 25.05
C PRO A 76 -9.29 7.67 25.02
N ASP A 77 -8.22 7.23 24.36
CA ASP A 77 -6.93 7.92 24.20
C ASP A 77 -6.58 8.28 22.75
N ARG A 78 -7.50 8.05 21.80
CA ARG A 78 -7.27 8.31 20.37
C ARG A 78 -8.48 8.96 19.73
N ALA A 79 -8.27 10.09 19.07
CA ALA A 79 -9.31 10.76 18.31
C ALA A 79 -9.82 9.87 17.17
N GLU A 80 -11.00 10.18 16.65
CA GLU A 80 -11.45 9.60 15.39
C GLU A 80 -10.43 9.93 14.30
N GLU A 81 -10.08 8.92 13.52
CA GLU A 81 -9.15 9.02 12.41
C GLU A 81 -9.74 8.34 11.19
N TRP A 82 -9.14 8.55 10.02
CA TRP A 82 -9.49 7.80 8.83
C TRP A 82 -8.24 7.32 8.12
N GLU A 83 -8.38 6.20 7.42
CA GLU A 83 -7.36 5.65 6.54
C GLU A 83 -7.88 5.63 5.10
N VAL A 84 -6.95 5.76 4.17
CA VAL A 84 -7.19 5.69 2.74
C VAL A 84 -6.82 4.29 2.29
N ILE A 85 -7.78 3.59 1.68
CA ILE A 85 -7.53 2.27 1.11
C ILE A 85 -6.95 2.47 -0.28
N MET A 86 -5.81 1.85 -0.53
CA MET A 86 -5.11 1.98 -1.80
C MET A 86 -4.83 0.64 -2.44
N LEU A 87 -4.97 0.60 -3.76
CA LEU A 87 -4.72 -0.57 -4.59
C LEU A 87 -3.68 -0.26 -5.65
N ARG A 88 -2.88 -1.26 -6.00
CA ARG A 88 -2.06 -1.26 -7.20
C ARG A 88 -2.36 -2.54 -7.97
N GLU A 89 -2.74 -2.42 -9.24
CA GLU A 89 -2.78 -3.57 -10.14
C GLU A 89 -1.35 -3.89 -10.62
N PRO A 90 -1.01 -5.17 -10.89
CA PRO A 90 0.33 -5.53 -11.35
C PRO A 90 0.60 -4.92 -12.73
N GLU A 91 1.79 -4.39 -12.91
CA GLU A 91 2.30 -4.00 -14.21
C GLU A 91 2.82 -5.23 -14.94
N ALA A 92 2.65 -5.27 -16.27
CA ALA A 92 3.26 -6.33 -17.07
C ALA A 92 4.80 -6.27 -16.87
N PRO A 93 5.48 -7.42 -16.75
CA PRO A 93 6.93 -7.43 -16.68
C PRO A 93 7.50 -6.65 -17.87
N HIS A 94 8.29 -5.61 -17.62
CA HIS A 94 9.01 -4.90 -18.67
C HIS A 94 9.94 -5.90 -19.40
N GLY A 95 9.46 -6.47 -20.51
CA GLY A 95 10.22 -7.45 -21.28
C GLY A 95 9.43 -8.51 -22.08
N LEU A 96 8.09 -8.51 -22.05
CA LEU A 96 7.29 -9.34 -22.95
C LEU A 96 6.37 -8.44 -23.81
N ASP A 97 6.99 -7.68 -24.71
CA ASP A 97 6.31 -7.22 -25.92
C ASP A 97 6.42 -8.36 -26.96
N PRO A 98 5.34 -8.77 -27.64
CA PRO A 98 5.38 -9.81 -28.67
C PRO A 98 6.18 -9.41 -29.93
#